data_AF-A0A5Q5CDF9-F1
#
_entry.id   AF-A0A5Q5CDF9-F1
#
_cell.length_a   1.000
_cell.length_b   1.000
_cell.length_c   1.000
_cell.angle_alpha   90.00
_cell.angle_beta   90.00
_cell.angle_gamma   90.00
#
_symmetry.space_group_name_H-M   'P 1'
#
loop_
_entity.id
_entity.type
_entity.pdbx_description
1 polymer ?
#
loop_
_entity_poly.entity_id
_entity_poly.type
_entity_poly.pdbx_seq_one_letter_code
_entity_poly.pdbx_strand_id
1 'polypeptide(L)'
;MTSVTNPTVWISTSTGELTFDADKPAGPWHYAGTIDTAHETASFEHIQVQLGRRNTATHAPEFYLSGDPESAWVQEAKADPRDRPRFWIAIEPFGNPRIQYTDGTTKKYFVSTEQAAVVAAMRRRAPEPHPGLRVKPVMIGIRLKQSAAGLFTTVTQPRDDNSSQNTDTTG
;
A
#
# COMPACT_ATOMS: atom_id res chain seq x y z
N MET A 1 -2.91 14.32 -20.12
CA MET A 1 -2.64 12.99 -19.52
C MET A 1 -2.70 13.16 -18.02
N THR A 2 -3.70 12.59 -17.35
CA THR A 2 -3.77 12.59 -15.88
C THR A 2 -2.62 11.76 -15.35
N SER A 3 -1.70 12.40 -14.62
CA SER A 3 -0.62 11.71 -13.90
C SER A 3 -1.28 10.67 -12.98
N VAL A 4 -1.12 9.39 -13.30
CA VAL A 4 -1.48 8.32 -12.37
C VAL A 4 -0.44 8.40 -11.25
N THR A 5 -0.87 8.80 -10.06
CA THR A 5 -0.01 8.74 -8.87
C THR A 5 0.24 7.28 -8.57
N ASN A 6 1.50 6.89 -8.38
CA ASN A 6 1.86 5.54 -7.98
C ASN A 6 1.13 5.16 -6.67
N PRO A 7 0.62 3.91 -6.55
CA PRO A 7 0.06 3.39 -5.31
C PRO A 7 1.00 3.65 -4.12
N THR A 8 0.43 4.11 -3.02
CA THR A 8 1.17 4.31 -1.77
C THR A 8 1.04 3.10 -0.86
N VAL A 9 2.12 2.79 -0.15
CA VAL A 9 2.23 1.59 0.68
C VAL A 9 2.53 1.96 2.12
N TRP A 10 1.76 1.36 3.01
CA TRP A 10 1.88 1.50 4.46
C TRP A 10 2.07 0.13 5.07
N ILE A 11 2.74 0.08 6.22
CA ILE A 11 3.09 -1.16 6.91
C ILE A 11 2.85 -1.05 8.42
N SER A 12 2.66 -2.20 9.07
CA SER A 12 2.57 -2.30 10.51
C SER A 12 3.13 -3.65 10.96
N THR A 13 4.01 -3.66 11.95
CA THR A 13 4.55 -4.91 12.53
C THR A 13 3.69 -5.46 13.67
N SER A 14 2.74 -4.68 14.17
CA SER A 14 1.98 -5.00 15.39
C SER A 14 0.53 -5.35 15.15
N THR A 15 -0.11 -4.81 14.11
CA THR A 15 -1.54 -5.04 13.84
C THR A 15 -1.88 -5.00 12.35
N GLY A 16 -2.84 -5.83 11.95
CA GLY A 16 -3.49 -5.77 10.63
C GLY A 16 -4.72 -4.88 10.60
N GLU A 17 -5.14 -4.33 11.75
CA GLU A 17 -6.24 -3.37 11.84
C GLU A 17 -5.76 -1.98 11.42
N LEU A 18 -6.37 -1.45 10.36
CA LEU A 18 -6.04 -0.13 9.81
C LEU A 18 -6.91 0.94 10.46
N THR A 19 -6.29 1.82 11.23
CA THR A 19 -6.90 3.03 11.79
C THR A 19 -6.43 4.26 11.03
N PHE A 20 -7.14 5.37 11.18
CA PHE A 20 -6.87 6.61 10.44
C PHE A 20 -6.68 7.78 11.40
N ASP A 21 -5.76 8.67 11.05
CA ASP A 21 -5.58 9.99 11.68
C ASP A 21 -5.58 11.02 10.55
N ALA A 22 -6.54 11.95 10.62
CA ALA A 22 -6.91 12.81 9.52
C ALA A 22 -7.05 12.03 8.20
N ASP A 23 -6.21 12.32 7.20
CA ASP A 23 -6.33 11.82 5.84
C ASP A 23 -5.49 10.57 5.52
N LYS A 24 -4.85 9.96 6.51
CA LYS A 24 -3.87 8.88 6.31
C LYS A 24 -3.93 7.80 7.40
N PRO A 25 -3.32 6.62 7.18
CA PRO A 25 -3.16 5.62 8.21
C PRO A 25 -2.50 6.18 9.48
N ALA A 26 -3.08 5.87 10.63
CA ALA A 26 -2.57 6.26 11.94
C ALA A 26 -1.56 5.26 12.49
N GLY A 27 -0.82 5.66 13.52
CA GLY A 27 0.04 4.75 14.27
C GLY A 27 -0.73 3.50 14.72
N PRO A 28 -0.15 2.29 14.59
CA PRO A 28 1.26 1.99 14.33
C PRO A 28 1.62 1.83 12.84
N TRP A 29 0.79 2.32 11.93
CA TRP A 29 1.09 2.26 10.51
C TRP A 29 2.09 3.32 10.09
N HIS A 30 3.08 2.92 9.28
CA HIS A 30 4.11 3.79 8.75
C HIS A 30 4.16 3.73 7.23
N TYR A 31 4.44 4.88 6.61
CA TYR A 31 4.64 4.95 5.16
C TYR A 31 5.93 4.23 4.78
N ALA A 32 5.85 3.30 3.84
CA ALA A 32 6.96 2.47 3.38
C ALA A 32 7.49 2.88 2.00
N GLY A 33 6.65 3.47 1.15
CA GLY A 33 7.03 3.89 -0.19
C GLY A 33 5.88 3.81 -1.21
N THR A 34 6.24 3.65 -2.48
CA THR A 34 5.29 3.55 -3.58
C THR A 34 5.54 2.34 -4.48
N ILE A 35 4.52 1.92 -5.22
CA ILE A 35 4.63 0.89 -6.26
C ILE A 35 4.68 1.59 -7.62
N ASP A 36 5.73 1.38 -8.40
CA ASP A 36 5.76 1.86 -9.77
C ASP A 36 4.91 0.94 -10.66
N THR A 37 3.69 1.38 -10.97
CA THR A 37 2.74 0.57 -11.75
C THR A 37 3.16 0.34 -13.20
N ALA A 38 4.06 1.15 -13.76
CA ALA A 38 4.60 0.91 -15.10
C ALA A 38 5.53 -0.31 -15.11
N HIS A 39 6.28 -0.53 -14.04
CA HIS A 39 7.20 -1.65 -13.88
C HIS A 39 6.55 -2.87 -13.20
N GLU A 40 5.53 -2.65 -12.36
CA GLU A 40 4.88 -3.67 -11.52
C GLU A 40 3.46 -4.02 -11.99
N THR A 41 3.21 -3.90 -13.31
CA THR A 41 1.90 -4.17 -13.95
C THR A 41 1.30 -5.52 -13.55
N ALA A 42 2.10 -6.58 -13.57
CA ALA A 42 1.73 -7.93 -13.18
C ALA A 42 1.26 -8.05 -11.72
N SER A 43 1.87 -7.29 -10.82
CA SER A 43 1.53 -7.31 -9.40
C SER A 43 0.28 -6.50 -9.11
N PHE A 44 0.06 -5.43 -9.88
CA PHE A 44 -1.17 -4.66 -9.85
C PHE A 44 -2.38 -5.47 -10.35
N GLU A 45 -2.17 -6.56 -11.10
CA GLU A 45 -3.25 -7.50 -11.47
C GLU A 45 -3.99 -8.04 -10.24
N HIS A 46 -3.28 -8.33 -9.14
CA HIS A 46 -3.92 -8.82 -7.90
C HIS A 46 -4.86 -7.79 -7.28
N ILE A 47 -4.46 -6.51 -7.31
CA ILE A 47 -5.31 -5.41 -6.86
C ILE A 47 -6.49 -5.23 -7.84
N GLN A 48 -6.26 -5.38 -9.15
CA GLN A 48 -7.33 -5.32 -10.15
C GLN A 48 -8.34 -6.47 -10.02
N VAL A 49 -7.89 -7.67 -9.65
CA VAL A 49 -8.77 -8.81 -9.35
C VAL A 49 -9.62 -8.51 -8.13
N GLN A 50 -9.02 -8.00 -7.05
CA GLN A 50 -9.76 -7.61 -5.87
C GLN A 50 -10.77 -6.47 -6.14
N LEU A 51 -10.45 -5.57 -7.07
CA LEU A 51 -11.34 -4.51 -7.54
C LEU A 51 -12.46 -4.99 -8.47
N GLY A 52 -12.54 -6.29 -8.79
CA GLY A 52 -13.50 -6.85 -9.75
C GLY A 52 -13.26 -6.38 -11.20
N ARG A 53 -12.11 -5.76 -11.49
CA ARG A 53 -11.73 -5.26 -12.82
C ARG A 53 -11.05 -6.33 -13.66
N ARG A 54 -10.70 -7.46 -13.05
CA ARG A 54 -10.07 -8.61 -13.70
C ARG A 54 -10.51 -9.91 -13.02
N ASN A 55 -10.53 -11.00 -13.77
CA ASN A 55 -10.98 -12.31 -13.25
C ASN A 55 -9.85 -13.12 -12.58
N THR A 56 -8.60 -12.99 -13.06
CA THR A 56 -7.45 -13.75 -12.56
C THR A 56 -6.18 -12.90 -12.57
N ALA A 57 -5.24 -13.23 -11.69
CA ALA A 57 -3.89 -12.69 -11.68
C ALA A 57 -2.89 -13.79 -12.03
N THR A 58 -1.93 -13.48 -12.88
CA THR A 58 -1.13 -14.50 -13.59
C THR A 58 0.16 -14.87 -12.87
N HIS A 59 0.61 -14.01 -11.95
CA HIS A 59 1.91 -14.09 -11.30
C HIS A 59 1.80 -14.26 -9.79
N ALA A 60 2.90 -14.69 -9.15
CA ALA A 60 2.99 -14.72 -7.70
C ALA A 60 2.66 -13.33 -7.11
N PRO A 61 2.06 -13.26 -5.91
CA PRO A 61 1.68 -12.00 -5.27
C PRO A 61 2.91 -11.33 -4.63
N GLU A 62 3.85 -11.00 -5.49
CA GLU A 62 5.15 -10.42 -5.19
C GLU A 62 5.30 -9.10 -5.94
N PHE A 63 5.90 -8.08 -5.33
CA PHE A 63 6.20 -6.82 -6.01
C PHE A 63 7.41 -6.09 -5.45
N TYR A 64 8.00 -5.23 -6.27
CA TYR A 64 9.02 -4.28 -5.82
C TYR A 64 8.39 -2.99 -5.31
N LEU A 65 8.69 -2.66 -4.07
CA LEU A 65 8.40 -1.38 -3.45
C LEU A 65 9.56 -0.41 -3.74
N SER A 66 9.23 0.78 -4.22
CA SER A 66 10.14 1.91 -4.32
C SER A 66 10.15 2.66 -2.99
N GLY A 67 11.20 2.45 -2.20
CA GLY A 67 11.38 3.03 -0.87
C GLY A 67 12.32 4.23 -0.88
N ASP A 68 12.08 5.16 0.04
CA ASP A 68 12.99 6.28 0.32
C ASP A 68 14.29 5.76 0.97
N PRO A 69 15.49 6.02 0.41
CA PRO A 69 16.74 5.60 1.02
C PRO A 69 17.00 6.17 2.42
N GLU A 70 16.36 7.28 2.81
CA GLU A 70 16.49 7.88 4.14
C GLU A 70 15.52 7.29 5.16
N SER A 71 14.55 6.48 4.74
CA SER A 71 13.62 5.80 5.64
C SER A 71 14.33 4.71 6.44
N ALA A 72 14.24 4.78 7.76
CA ALA A 72 14.76 3.76 8.67
C ALA A 72 14.26 2.36 8.31
N TRP A 73 12.96 2.24 8.01
CA TRP A 73 12.37 0.97 7.60
C TRP A 73 12.98 0.42 6.30
N VAL A 74 13.29 1.29 5.33
CA VAL A 74 13.90 0.89 4.04
C VAL A 74 15.35 0.45 4.24
N GLN A 75 16.10 1.18 5.07
CA GLN A 75 17.48 0.82 5.40
C GLN A 75 17.55 -0.54 6.10
N GLU A 76 16.67 -0.77 7.08
CA GLU A 76 16.53 -2.07 7.74
C GLU A 76 16.11 -3.18 6.77
N ALA A 77 15.14 -2.91 5.88
CA ALA A 77 14.66 -3.87 4.88
C ALA A 77 15.79 -4.36 3.95
N LYS A 78 16.75 -3.48 3.66
CA LYS A 78 17.88 -3.76 2.78
C LYS A 78 18.99 -4.55 3.48
N ALA A 79 19.18 -4.35 4.78
CA ALA A 79 20.33 -4.88 5.51
C ALA A 79 20.28 -6.41 5.68
N ASP A 80 19.16 -6.95 6.18
CA ASP A 80 18.94 -8.40 6.25
C ASP A 80 17.46 -8.76 6.05
N PRO A 81 17.08 -9.25 4.86
CA PRO A 81 15.71 -9.62 4.58
C PRO A 81 15.26 -10.97 5.19
N ARG A 82 16.17 -11.81 5.70
CA ARG A 82 15.83 -13.18 6.14
C ARG A 82 15.33 -13.25 7.57
N ASP A 83 15.90 -12.44 8.46
CA ASP A 83 15.56 -12.44 9.89
C ASP A 83 14.58 -11.32 10.27
N ARG A 84 13.94 -10.71 9.27
CA ARG A 84 13.02 -9.60 9.50
C ARG A 84 11.68 -10.10 10.05
N PRO A 85 11.12 -9.41 11.06
CA PRO A 85 9.73 -9.59 11.43
C PRO A 85 8.80 -9.43 10.23
N ARG A 86 7.81 -10.33 10.14
CA ARG A 86 6.72 -10.19 9.17
C ARG A 86 5.86 -8.98 9.55
N PHE A 87 5.18 -8.41 8.56
CA PHE A 87 4.42 -7.18 8.73
C PHE A 87 3.13 -7.21 7.93
N TRP A 88 2.13 -6.49 8.41
CA TRP A 88 0.92 -6.17 7.68
C TRP A 88 1.19 -5.06 6.68
N ILE A 89 0.48 -5.06 5.56
CA ILE A 89 0.61 -4.05 4.51
C ILE A 89 -0.75 -3.51 4.13
N ALA A 90 -0.82 -2.19 3.90
CA ALA A 90 -1.98 -1.50 3.40
C ALA A 90 -1.57 -0.73 2.14
N ILE A 91 -2.29 -0.96 1.05
CA ILE A 91 -2.02 -0.33 -0.24
C ILE A 91 -3.17 0.59 -0.59
N GLU A 92 -2.85 1.86 -0.81
CA GLU A 92 -3.76 2.85 -1.33
C GLU A 92 -3.44 2.98 -2.84
N PRO A 93 -4.29 2.46 -3.74
CA PRO A 93 -3.94 2.26 -5.14
C PRO A 93 -3.99 3.53 -5.98
N PHE A 94 -4.63 4.59 -5.49
CA PHE A 94 -5.04 5.75 -6.27
C PHE A 94 -4.82 7.02 -5.43
N GLY A 95 -3.56 7.43 -5.24
CA GLY A 95 -3.17 8.53 -4.36
C GLY A 95 -3.69 9.93 -4.71
N ASN A 96 -4.69 10.03 -5.60
CA ASN A 96 -5.36 11.25 -5.97
C ASN A 96 -6.76 11.32 -5.32
N PRO A 97 -7.02 12.31 -4.44
CA PRO A 97 -8.32 12.48 -3.79
C PRO A 97 -9.47 12.82 -4.76
N ARG A 98 -9.17 13.09 -6.05
CA ARG A 98 -10.18 13.26 -7.11
C ARG A 98 -10.78 11.94 -7.59
N ILE A 99 -10.19 10.79 -7.24
CA ILE A 99 -10.77 9.48 -7.55
C ILE A 99 -11.82 9.19 -6.48
N GLN A 100 -13.07 9.55 -6.78
CA GLN A 100 -14.21 9.11 -6.01
C GLN A 100 -14.56 7.68 -6.41
N TYR A 101 -14.59 6.78 -5.43
CA TYR A 101 -15.14 5.45 -5.66
C TYR A 101 -16.67 5.56 -5.79
N THR A 102 -17.27 4.63 -6.53
CA THR A 102 -18.73 4.61 -6.79
C THR A 102 -19.57 4.46 -5.52
N ASP A 103 -18.97 4.02 -4.42
CA ASP A 103 -19.58 3.92 -3.08
C ASP A 103 -19.49 5.25 -2.30
N GLY A 104 -19.03 6.33 -2.92
CA GLY A 104 -18.95 7.67 -2.33
C GLY A 104 -17.71 7.92 -1.47
N THR A 105 -16.76 6.97 -1.45
CA THR A 105 -15.58 7.02 -0.58
C THR A 105 -14.42 7.78 -1.23
N THR A 106 -13.62 8.47 -0.41
CA THR A 106 -12.51 9.31 -0.88
C THR A 106 -11.20 8.52 -1.04
N LYS A 107 -10.96 7.55 -0.16
CA LYS A 107 -9.81 6.64 -0.22
C LYS A 107 -10.23 5.23 0.17
N LYS A 108 -9.61 4.26 -0.50
CA LYS A 108 -9.81 2.83 -0.28
C LYS A 108 -8.45 2.17 -0.14
N TYR A 109 -8.25 1.47 0.97
CA TYR A 109 -7.04 0.76 1.29
C TYR A 109 -7.25 -0.74 1.15
N PHE A 110 -6.28 -1.42 0.54
CA PHE A 110 -6.20 -2.85 0.40
C PHE A 110 -5.26 -3.37 1.48
N VAL A 111 -5.83 -3.91 2.55
CA VAL A 111 -5.07 -4.38 3.72
C VAL A 111 -4.86 -5.87 3.61
N SER A 112 -3.62 -6.34 3.75
CA SER A 112 -3.31 -7.76 3.61
C SER A 112 -4.05 -8.60 4.64
N THR A 113 -4.60 -9.74 4.21
CA THR A 113 -5.28 -10.69 5.13
C THR A 113 -4.29 -11.50 5.97
N GLU A 114 -3.02 -11.52 5.58
CA GLU A 114 -1.92 -12.20 6.26
C GLU A 114 -0.67 -11.33 6.24
N GLN A 115 0.25 -11.56 7.19
CA GLN A 115 1.51 -10.82 7.20
C GLN A 115 2.37 -11.15 5.97
N ALA A 116 2.85 -10.09 5.32
CA ALA A 116 3.83 -10.10 4.25
C ALA A 116 5.26 -10.23 4.79
N ALA A 117 6.20 -10.45 3.86
CA ALA A 117 7.63 -10.53 4.17
C ALA A 117 8.46 -9.76 3.13
N VAL A 118 9.62 -9.26 3.57
CA VAL A 118 10.68 -8.85 2.64
C VAL A 118 11.32 -10.11 2.07
N VAL A 119 11.67 -10.09 0.79
CA VAL A 119 12.40 -11.19 0.14
C VAL A 119 13.72 -10.70 -0.42
N ALA A 120 14.78 -11.48 -0.17
CA ALA A 120 16.14 -11.16 -0.64
C ALA A 120 16.25 -11.15 -2.17
N ALA A 121 15.49 -12.03 -2.82
CA ALA A 121 15.46 -12.15 -4.26
C ALA A 121 14.08 -12.60 -4.72
N MET A 122 13.59 -11.95 -5.78
CA MET A 122 12.44 -12.41 -6.54
C MET A 122 12.91 -13.16 -7.78
N ARG A 123 12.00 -13.90 -8.42
CA ARG A 123 12.30 -14.57 -9.70
C ARG A 123 12.66 -13.57 -10.82
N ARG A 124 12.12 -12.35 -10.73
CA ARG A 124 12.44 -11.24 -11.65
C ARG A 124 13.51 -10.32 -11.05
N ARG A 125 14.20 -9.58 -11.91
CA ARG A 125 15.15 -8.54 -11.52
C ARG A 125 14.40 -7.31 -10.99
N ALA A 126 14.99 -6.62 -10.02
CA ALA A 126 14.51 -5.32 -9.57
C ALA A 126 14.50 -4.31 -10.74
N PRO A 127 13.43 -3.50 -10.88
CA PRO A 127 13.40 -2.39 -11.81
C PRO A 127 14.61 -1.47 -11.61
N GLU A 128 15.17 -0.97 -12.70
CA GLU A 128 16.25 0.01 -12.63
C GLU A 128 15.65 1.40 -12.41
N PRO A 129 16.04 2.14 -11.35
CA PRO A 129 15.56 3.50 -11.15
C PRO A 129 15.96 4.41 -12.31
N HIS A 130 15.06 5.31 -12.71
CA HIS A 130 15.35 6.27 -13.79
C HIS A 130 16.65 7.07 -13.51
N PRO A 131 17.55 7.22 -14.49
CA PRO A 131 18.87 7.81 -14.28
C PRO A 131 18.82 9.31 -13.93
N GLY A 132 17.70 9.99 -14.21
CA GLY A 132 17.50 11.41 -13.92
C GLY A 132 17.00 11.72 -12.50
N LEU A 133 16.79 10.72 -11.64
CA LEU A 133 16.32 10.95 -10.28
C LEU A 133 17.45 11.51 -9.40
N ARG A 134 17.19 12.65 -8.75
CA ARG A 134 18.13 13.26 -7.77
C ARG A 134 18.39 12.34 -6.58
N VAL A 135 17.35 11.63 -6.13
CA VAL A 135 17.42 10.62 -5.08
C VAL A 135 17.04 9.28 -5.71
N LYS A 136 17.97 8.33 -5.69
CA LYS A 136 17.71 6.98 -6.22
C LYS A 136 16.91 6.19 -5.19
N PRO A 137 15.69 5.74 -5.51
CA PRO A 137 14.92 4.89 -4.60
C PRO A 137 15.63 3.54 -4.39
N VAL A 138 15.33 2.93 -3.24
CA VAL A 138 15.75 1.56 -2.94
C VAL A 138 14.61 0.63 -3.28
N MET A 139 14.87 -0.33 -4.17
CA MET A 139 13.87 -1.34 -4.53
C MET A 139 13.87 -2.47 -3.48
N ILE A 140 12.76 -2.62 -2.77
CA ILE A 140 12.56 -3.66 -1.76
C ILE A 140 11.59 -4.71 -2.29
N GLY A 141 12.01 -5.97 -2.33
CA GLY A 141 11.13 -7.06 -2.73
C GLY A 141 10.14 -7.41 -1.62
N ILE A 142 8.85 -7.36 -1.90
CA ILE A 142 7.76 -7.73 -0.97
C ILE A 142 7.02 -8.96 -1.49
N ARG A 143 6.84 -9.96 -0.62
CA ARG A 143 5.97 -11.12 -0.88
C ARG A 143 4.75 -11.06 0.02
N LEU A 144 3.58 -11.09 -0.60
CA LEU A 144 2.30 -11.24 0.09
C LEU A 144 2.01 -12.72 0.31
N LYS A 145 1.26 -13.02 1.39
CA LYS A 145 0.77 -14.36 1.67
C LYS A 145 -0.73 -14.42 1.34
N GLN A 146 -1.14 -15.42 0.57
CA GLN A 146 -2.53 -15.67 0.26
C GLN A 146 -3.19 -16.47 1.38
N SER A 147 -4.39 -16.07 1.80
CA SER A 147 -5.25 -16.84 2.70
C SER A 147 -6.48 -17.37 1.96
N ALA A 148 -7.32 -18.15 2.66
CA ALA A 148 -8.62 -18.57 2.14
C ALA A 148 -9.55 -17.37 1.84
N ALA A 149 -9.35 -16.23 2.52
CA ALA A 149 -10.08 -14.99 2.28
C ALA A 149 -9.50 -14.15 1.12
N GLY A 150 -8.47 -14.66 0.43
CA GLY A 150 -7.76 -13.93 -0.62
C GLY A 150 -6.52 -13.20 -0.09
N LEU A 151 -6.01 -12.24 -0.87
CA LEU A 151 -4.80 -11.47 -0.52
C LEU A 151 -5.11 -10.25 0.35
N PHE A 152 -6.24 -9.61 0.11
CA PHE A 152 -6.58 -8.34 0.73
C PHE A 152 -8.02 -8.33 1.23
N THR A 153 -8.23 -7.65 2.35
CA THR A 153 -9.51 -7.04 2.69
C THR A 153 -9.50 -5.56 2.27
N THR A 154 -10.68 -4.97 2.15
CA THR A 154 -10.83 -3.56 1.79
C THR A 154 -11.24 -2.77 3.03
N VAL A 155 -10.51 -1.70 3.31
CA VAL A 155 -10.86 -0.73 4.36
C VAL A 155 -11.07 0.62 3.70
N THR A 156 -12.21 1.21 3.99
CA THR A 156 -12.59 2.52 3.49
C THR A 156 -12.22 3.55 4.54
N GLN A 157 -11.56 4.64 4.13
CA GLN A 157 -11.40 5.78 5.01
C GLN A 157 -12.77 6.50 5.13
N PRO A 158 -13.28 6.72 6.37
CA PRO A 158 -14.48 7.52 6.57
C PRO A 158 -14.30 8.91 5.95
N ARG A 159 -15.39 9.46 5.40
CA ARG A 159 -15.43 10.88 5.05
C ARG A 159 -15.32 11.70 6.33
N ASP A 160 -14.66 12.85 6.28
CA ASP A 160 -14.70 13.85 7.35
C ASP A 160 -16.13 14.40 7.48
N ASP A 161 -17.05 13.63 8.06
CA ASP A 161 -18.37 14.11 8.46
C ASP A 161 -18.24 14.74 9.84
N ASN A 162 -17.57 15.89 9.91
CA ASN A 162 -17.61 16.72 11.11
C ASN A 162 -17.57 18.21 10.77
N SER A 163 -18.66 18.69 10.19
CA SER A 163 -19.11 20.07 10.40
C SER A 163 -20.44 20.03 11.16
N SER A 164 -20.31 20.07 12.49
CA SER A 164 -21.27 20.60 13.47
C SER A 164 -22.70 20.04 13.42
N GLN A 165 -22.98 19.00 14.21
CA GLN A 165 -24.30 18.82 14.81
C GLN A 165 -24.31 19.30 16.27
N ASN A 166 -24.91 20.50 16.43
CA ASN A 166 -25.80 20.93 17.50
C ASN A 166 -25.47 20.67 18.99
N THR A 167 -25.29 21.76 19.73
CA THR A 167 -26.02 21.95 21.00
C THR A 167 -26.68 23.32 20.99
N ASP A 168 -27.88 23.38 20.44
CA ASP A 168 -28.86 24.39 20.81
C ASP A 168 -29.40 23.96 22.18
N THR A 169 -29.24 24.80 23.20
CA THR A 169 -30.04 24.70 24.43
C THR A 169 -30.39 26.11 24.84
N THR A 170 -31.62 26.47 24.51
CA THR A 170 -32.40 27.57 25.04
C THR A 170 -32.42 27.52 26.57
N GLY A 171 -32.16 28.67 27.19
CA GLY A 171 -32.37 28.95 28.61
C GLY A 171 -32.33 30.46 28.83
#